data_AF-A0A1M7RL00-F1
#
_entry.id   AF-A0A1M7RL00-F1
#
_cell.length_a   1.000
_cell.length_b   1.000
_cell.length_c   1.000
_cell.angle_alpha   90.00
_cell.angle_beta   90.00
_cell.angle_gamma   90.00
#
_symmetry.space_group_name_H-M   'P 1'
#
loop_
_entity.id
_entity.type
_entity.pdbx_description
1 polymer ?
#
loop_
_entity_poly.entity_id
_entity_poly.type
_entity_poly.pdbx_seq_one_letter_code
_entity_poly.pdbx_strand_id
1 'polypeptide(L)'
;MERPSEESLETQRAALTEACVVADAEDGVAQARCAAILDEFATTVRRLAVRAADLAAVTRAGGSRADVSAATSAVDDARADVMRAQLRVVDEWTEITRARLDRAQELSQQVSRVCASTSALTTPDSTA
;
A
#
# COMPACT_ATOMS: atom_id res chain seq x y z
N MET A 1 -19.38 6.48 -41.76
CA MET A 1 -19.64 6.42 -40.31
C MET A 1 -19.50 4.95 -39.93
N GLU A 2 -18.29 4.55 -39.53
CA GLU A 2 -17.98 3.15 -39.22
C GLU A 2 -18.64 2.80 -37.89
N ARG A 3 -19.54 1.80 -37.90
CA ARG A 3 -20.06 1.22 -36.66
C ARG A 3 -18.88 0.58 -35.93
N PRO A 4 -18.70 0.78 -34.62
CA PRO A 4 -17.73 -0.02 -33.88
C PRO A 4 -18.09 -1.49 -34.07
N SER A 5 -17.20 -2.25 -34.72
CA SER A 5 -17.44 -3.67 -34.99
C SER A 5 -17.49 -4.44 -33.67
N GLU A 6 -18.20 -5.56 -33.67
CA GLU A 6 -18.25 -6.51 -32.55
C GLU A 6 -16.84 -6.91 -32.06
N GLU A 7 -15.89 -6.98 -33.00
CA GLU A 7 -14.45 -7.16 -32.77
C GLU A 7 -13.81 -6.04 -31.91
N SER A 8 -14.27 -4.79 -32.04
CA SER A 8 -13.82 -3.67 -31.22
C SER A 8 -14.26 -3.82 -29.76
N LEU A 9 -15.50 -4.28 -29.52
CA LEU A 9 -15.98 -4.55 -28.16
C LEU A 9 -15.26 -5.73 -27.51
N GLU A 10 -15.00 -6.79 -28.27
CA GLU A 10 -14.27 -7.95 -27.77
C GLU A 10 -12.83 -7.57 -27.40
N THR A 11 -12.18 -6.74 -28.21
CA THR A 11 -10.86 -6.16 -27.91
C THR A 11 -10.89 -5.32 -26.62
N GLN A 12 -11.90 -4.45 -26.47
CA GLN A 12 -12.05 -3.64 -25.25
C GLN A 12 -12.32 -4.50 -24.00
N ARG A 13 -13.12 -5.57 -24.13
CA ARG A 13 -13.37 -6.52 -23.03
C ARG A 13 -12.10 -7.26 -22.64
N ALA A 14 -11.32 -7.71 -23.61
CA ALA A 14 -10.03 -8.36 -23.38
C ALA A 14 -9.07 -7.41 -22.64
N ALA A 15 -8.95 -6.16 -23.11
CA ALA A 15 -8.12 -5.14 -22.46
C ALA A 15 -8.58 -4.84 -21.02
N LEU A 16 -9.88 -4.75 -20.76
CA LEU A 16 -10.41 -4.55 -19.40
C LEU A 16 -10.10 -5.76 -18.50
N THR A 17 -10.21 -6.98 -19.03
CA THR A 17 -9.89 -8.21 -18.28
C THR A 17 -8.42 -8.24 -17.90
N GLU A 18 -7.54 -7.94 -18.85
CA GLU A 18 -6.10 -7.82 -18.61
C GLU A 18 -5.81 -6.72 -17.57
N ALA A 19 -6.47 -5.56 -17.69
CA ALA A 19 -6.34 -4.48 -16.73
C ALA A 19 -6.72 -4.91 -15.30
N CYS A 20 -7.81 -5.67 -15.14
CA CYS A 20 -8.18 -6.22 -13.82
C CYS A 20 -7.12 -7.19 -13.27
N VAL A 21 -6.60 -8.10 -14.11
CA VAL A 21 -5.54 -9.04 -13.69
C VAL A 21 -4.28 -8.31 -13.24
N VAL A 22 -3.88 -7.26 -13.97
CA VAL A 22 -2.74 -6.42 -13.57
C VAL A 22 -3.02 -5.71 -12.25
N ALA A 23 -4.23 -5.19 -12.05
CA ALA A 23 -4.60 -4.52 -10.80
C ALA A 23 -4.53 -5.47 -9.59
N ASP A 24 -5.01 -6.70 -9.74
CA ASP A 24 -4.94 -7.72 -8.68
C ASP A 24 -3.49 -8.10 -8.35
N ALA A 25 -2.63 -8.20 -9.38
CA ALA A 25 -1.21 -8.48 -9.19
C ALA A 25 -0.50 -7.32 -8.46
N GLU A 26 -0.77 -6.07 -8.85
CA GLU A 26 -0.26 -4.87 -8.18
C GLU A 26 -0.72 -4.82 -6.71
N ASP A 27 -1.98 -5.16 -6.44
CA ASP A 27 -2.49 -5.23 -5.07
C ASP A 27 -1.77 -6.30 -4.25
N GLY A 28 -1.52 -7.47 -4.83
CA GLY A 28 -0.75 -8.54 -4.19
C GLY A 28 0.68 -8.09 -3.83
N VAL A 29 1.35 -7.36 -4.73
CA VAL A 29 2.68 -6.78 -4.47
C VAL A 29 2.62 -5.74 -3.35
N ALA A 30 1.61 -4.87 -3.35
CA ALA A 30 1.40 -3.87 -2.32
C ALA A 30 1.15 -4.51 -0.94
N GLN A 31 0.34 -5.58 -0.88
CA GLN A 31 0.10 -6.34 0.35
C GLN A 31 1.39 -6.97 0.88
N ALA A 32 2.22 -7.54 0.02
CA ALA A 32 3.51 -8.10 0.41
C ALA A 32 4.47 -7.05 0.96
N ARG A 33 4.54 -5.86 0.33
CA ARG A 33 5.32 -4.71 0.83
C ARG A 33 4.85 -4.25 2.22
N CYS A 34 3.53 -4.08 2.40
CA CYS A 34 2.94 -3.78 3.71
C CYS A 34 3.34 -4.79 4.78
N ALA A 35 3.25 -6.08 4.47
CA ALA A 35 3.62 -7.14 5.42
C ALA A 35 5.10 -7.03 5.83
N ALA A 36 6.00 -6.78 4.87
CA ALA A 36 7.43 -6.62 5.14
C ALA A 36 7.73 -5.40 6.05
N ILE A 37 7.10 -4.26 5.78
CA ILE A 37 7.31 -3.04 6.58
C ILE A 37 6.72 -3.18 7.99
N LEU A 38 5.58 -3.85 8.13
CA LEU A 38 4.99 -4.14 9.44
C LEU A 38 5.88 -5.09 10.27
N ASP A 39 6.54 -6.07 9.63
CA ASP A 39 7.50 -6.95 10.31
C ASP A 39 8.77 -6.19 10.74
N GLU A 40 9.29 -5.28 9.91
CA GLU A 40 10.41 -4.40 10.28
C GLU A 40 10.03 -3.50 11.47
N PHE A 41 8.84 -2.92 11.44
CA PHE A 41 8.30 -2.12 12.55
C PHE A 41 8.19 -2.96 13.83
N ALA A 42 7.60 -4.15 13.76
CA ALA A 42 7.48 -5.06 14.90
C ALA A 42 8.85 -5.46 15.48
N THR A 43 9.84 -5.69 14.62
CA THR A 43 11.23 -5.96 15.02
C THR A 43 11.86 -4.77 15.74
N THR A 44 11.57 -3.56 15.30
CA THR A 44 12.09 -2.33 15.92
C THR A 44 11.43 -2.06 17.27
N VAL A 45 10.11 -2.30 17.40
CA VAL A 45 9.40 -2.25 18.69
C VAL A 45 9.94 -3.28 19.68
N ARG A 46 10.21 -4.51 19.23
CA ARG A 46 10.85 -5.54 20.08
C ARG A 46 12.22 -5.10 20.58
N ARG A 47 13.05 -4.47 19.73
CA ARG A 47 14.35 -3.93 20.14
C ARG A 47 14.20 -2.84 21.21
N LEU A 48 13.24 -1.92 21.07
CA LEU A 48 12.94 -0.94 22.11
C LEU A 48 12.55 -1.59 23.44
N ALA A 49 11.71 -2.63 23.41
CA ALA A 49 11.33 -3.37 24.62
C ALA A 49 12.54 -4.00 25.32
N VAL A 50 13.49 -4.57 24.57
CA VAL A 50 14.75 -5.08 25.11
C VAL A 50 15.56 -3.97 25.76
N ARG A 51 15.74 -2.82 25.10
CA ARG A 51 16.48 -1.68 25.68
C ARG A 51 15.84 -1.15 26.96
N ALA A 52 14.51 -1.09 27.00
CA ALA A 52 13.78 -0.69 28.19
C ALA A 52 13.98 -1.69 29.35
N ALA A 53 14.02 -2.99 29.04
CA ALA A 53 14.31 -4.03 30.03
C ALA A 53 15.76 -3.95 30.55
N ASP A 54 16.74 -3.69 29.67
CA ASP A 54 18.14 -3.49 30.02
C ASP A 54 18.29 -2.31 31.00
N LEU A 55 17.67 -1.15 30.69
CA LEU A 55 17.65 0.01 31.56
C LEU A 55 17.05 -0.31 32.95
N ALA A 56 15.93 -1.03 32.97
CA ALA A 56 15.29 -1.45 34.21
C ALA A 56 16.16 -2.42 35.03
N ALA A 57 16.94 -3.28 34.36
CA ALA A 57 17.88 -4.19 35.02
C ALA A 57 19.06 -3.43 35.63
N VAL A 58 19.71 -2.55 34.87
CA VAL A 58 20.82 -1.71 35.36
C VAL A 58 20.38 -0.86 36.55
N THR A 59 19.18 -0.28 36.48
CA THR A 59 18.63 0.53 37.59
C THR A 59 18.37 -0.30 38.84
N ARG A 60 17.77 -1.49 38.72
CA ARG A 60 17.51 -2.38 39.87
C ARG A 60 18.78 -2.94 40.51
N ALA A 61 19.81 -3.16 39.71
CA ALA A 61 21.10 -3.64 40.20
C ALA A 61 21.91 -2.55 40.93
N GLY A 62 21.43 -1.30 40.97
CA GLY A 62 22.19 -0.18 41.51
C GLY A 62 23.39 0.17 40.64
N GLY A 63 23.25 0.04 39.31
CA GLY A 63 24.30 0.34 38.34
C GLY A 63 24.85 1.75 38.50
N SER A 64 26.08 1.98 38.03
CA SER A 64 26.71 3.28 38.17
C SER A 64 25.90 4.34 37.41
N ARG A 65 26.07 5.61 37.80
CA ARG A 65 25.43 6.73 37.07
C ARG A 65 25.77 6.71 35.58
N ALA A 66 26.99 6.29 35.22
CA ALA A 66 27.39 6.17 33.83
C ALA A 66 26.62 5.06 33.10
N ASP A 67 26.43 3.90 33.73
CA ASP A 67 25.70 2.77 33.16
C ASP A 67 24.22 3.10 32.94
N VAL A 68 23.58 3.75 33.92
CA VAL A 68 22.19 4.20 33.80
C VAL A 68 22.05 5.23 32.69
N SER A 69 22.99 6.17 32.58
CA SER A 69 23.00 7.17 31.51
C SER A 69 23.13 6.51 30.13
N ALA A 70 24.05 5.56 29.97
CA ALA A 70 24.25 4.84 28.72
C ALA A 70 23.01 4.02 28.32
N ALA A 71 22.40 3.32 29.27
CA ALA A 71 21.18 2.56 29.03
C ALA A 71 19.98 3.47 28.68
N THR A 72 19.89 4.66 29.28
CA THR A 72 18.87 5.65 28.93
C THR A 72 19.06 6.14 27.49
N SER A 73 20.28 6.50 27.10
CA SER A 73 20.58 6.90 25.72
C SER A 73 20.22 5.80 24.72
N ALA A 74 20.51 4.53 25.03
CA ALA A 74 20.15 3.41 24.17
C ALA A 74 18.61 3.23 24.01
N VAL A 75 17.83 3.56 25.05
CA VAL A 75 16.36 3.58 24.97
C VAL A 75 15.88 4.73 24.09
N ASP A 76 16.46 5.92 24.25
CA ASP A 76 16.10 7.10 23.45
C ASP A 76 16.40 6.88 21.96
N ASP A 77 17.56 6.28 21.64
CA ASP A 77 17.92 5.89 20.28
C ASP A 77 16.92 4.88 19.69
N ALA A 78 16.60 3.83 20.46
CA ALA A 78 15.62 2.82 20.04
C ALA A 78 14.21 3.42 19.86
N ARG A 79 13.83 4.43 20.66
CA ARG A 79 12.57 5.15 20.51
C ARG A 79 12.55 5.97 19.22
N ALA A 80 13.65 6.64 18.90
CA ALA A 80 13.80 7.36 17.64
C ALA A 80 13.70 6.40 16.44
N ASP A 81 14.30 5.20 16.53
CA ASP A 81 14.18 4.15 15.52
C ASP A 81 12.72 3.72 15.31
N VAL A 82 11.96 3.49 16.39
CA VAL A 82 10.53 3.16 16.31
C VAL A 82 9.74 4.27 15.62
N MET A 83 9.98 5.53 15.94
CA MET A 83 9.30 6.66 15.30
C MET A 83 9.60 6.73 13.80
N ARG A 84 10.85 6.50 13.39
CA ARG A 84 11.22 6.46 11.97
C ARG A 84 10.56 5.28 11.26
N ALA A 85 10.52 4.10 11.88
CA ALA A 85 9.84 2.93 11.32
C ALA A 85 8.32 3.16 11.19
N GLN A 86 7.70 3.83 12.17
CA GLN A 86 6.29 4.21 12.11
C GLN A 86 6.00 5.17 10.96
N LEU A 87 6.85 6.18 10.74
CA LEU A 87 6.71 7.10 9.61
C LEU A 87 6.78 6.35 8.27
N ARG A 88 7.71 5.40 8.13
CA ARG A 88 7.78 4.56 6.91
C ARG A 88 6.51 3.75 6.67
N VAL A 89 5.89 3.20 7.72
CA VAL A 89 4.60 2.49 7.60
C VAL A 89 3.53 3.44 7.04
N VAL A 90 3.47 4.68 7.55
CA VAL A 90 2.48 5.68 7.11
C VAL A 90 2.73 6.13 5.67
N ASP A 91 3.99 6.37 5.31
CA ASP A 91 4.37 6.77 3.96
C ASP A 91 4.00 5.68 2.95
N GLU A 92 4.36 4.43 3.24
CA GLU A 92 4.01 3.27 2.41
C GLU A 92 2.49 3.13 2.24
N TRP A 93 1.75 3.21 3.35
CA TRP A 93 0.29 3.12 3.31
C TRP A 93 -0.33 4.21 2.42
N THR A 94 0.24 5.41 2.47
CA THR A 94 -0.19 6.55 1.67
C THR A 94 0.07 6.30 0.18
N GLU A 95 1.26 5.78 -0.17
CA GLU A 95 1.59 5.40 -1.55
C GLU A 95 0.66 4.33 -2.10
N ILE A 96 0.42 3.26 -1.34
CA ILE A 96 -0.48 2.17 -1.74
C ILE A 96 -1.91 2.68 -1.92
N THR A 97 -2.39 3.51 -1.00
CA THR A 97 -3.73 4.09 -1.09
C THR A 97 -3.88 4.94 -2.34
N ARG A 98 -2.85 5.74 -2.67
CA ARG A 98 -2.83 6.55 -3.90
C ARG A 98 -2.85 5.68 -5.14
N ALA A 99 -1.98 4.68 -5.23
CA ALA A 99 -1.93 3.76 -6.36
C ALA A 99 -3.25 3.03 -6.58
N ARG A 100 -3.90 2.55 -5.50
CA ARG A 100 -5.23 1.93 -5.56
C ARG A 100 -6.29 2.89 -6.07
N LEU A 101 -6.26 4.15 -5.64
CA LEU A 101 -7.20 5.17 -6.09
C LEU A 101 -7.02 5.48 -7.58
N ASP A 102 -5.78 5.70 -8.01
CA ASP A 102 -5.45 5.97 -9.42
C ASP A 102 -5.93 4.79 -10.28
N ARG A 103 -5.67 3.56 -9.86
CA ARG A 103 -6.10 2.36 -10.57
C ARG A 103 -7.62 2.22 -10.65
N ALA A 104 -8.33 2.49 -9.55
CA ALA A 104 -9.78 2.46 -9.52
C ALA A 104 -10.39 3.50 -10.50
N GLN A 105 -9.77 4.68 -10.62
CA GLN A 105 -10.18 5.70 -11.58
C GLN A 105 -9.97 5.24 -13.02
N GLU A 106 -8.82 4.65 -13.33
CA GLU A 106 -8.54 4.11 -14.67
C GLU A 106 -9.53 3.02 -15.09
N LEU A 107 -9.79 2.05 -14.20
CA LEU A 107 -10.75 0.97 -14.45
C LEU A 107 -12.16 1.53 -14.63
N SER A 108 -12.58 2.50 -13.82
CA SER A 108 -13.87 3.18 -13.95
C SER A 108 -14.02 3.87 -15.33
N GLN A 109 -12.96 4.54 -15.80
CA GLN A 109 -12.95 5.17 -17.14
C GLN A 109 -13.00 4.12 -18.26
N GLN A 110 -12.34 2.97 -18.11
CA GLN A 110 -12.41 1.87 -19.07
C GLN A 110 -13.82 1.28 -19.15
N VAL A 111 -14.43 0.98 -18.00
CA VAL A 111 -15.82 0.50 -17.93
C VAL A 111 -16.78 1.51 -18.58
N SER A 112 -16.63 2.80 -18.27
CA SER A 112 -17.45 3.86 -18.86
C SER A 112 -17.35 3.91 -20.39
N ARG A 113 -16.15 3.72 -20.94
CA ARG A 113 -15.93 3.64 -22.41
C ARG A 113 -16.65 2.44 -23.02
N VAL A 114 -16.53 1.26 -22.41
CA VAL A 114 -17.23 0.05 -22.86
C VAL A 114 -18.75 0.26 -22.85
N CYS A 115 -19.30 0.85 -21.77
CA CYS A 115 -20.73 1.15 -21.66
C CYS A 115 -21.20 2.14 -22.74
N ALA A 116 -20.40 3.18 -23.04
CA ALA A 116 -20.70 4.15 -24.11
C ALA A 116 -20.70 3.49 -25.49
N SER A 117 -19.68 2.67 -25.80
CA SER A 117 -19.61 1.91 -27.07
C SER A 117 -20.76 0.91 -27.22
N THR A 118 -21.14 0.23 -26.13
CA THR A 118 -22.27 -0.71 -26.13
C THR A 118 -23.60 0.01 -26.37
N SER A 119 -23.83 1.13 -25.67
CA SER A 119 -25.05 1.95 -25.83
C SER A 119 -25.21 2.48 -27.27
N ALA A 120 -24.10 2.89 -27.90
CA ALA A 120 -24.09 3.35 -29.28
C ALA A 120 -24.50 2.26 -30.29
N LEU A 121 -24.27 0.98 -29.98
CA LEU A 121 -24.66 -0.14 -30.83
C LEU A 121 -26.14 -0.55 -30.66
N THR A 122 -26.71 -0.31 -29.48
CA THR A 122 -28.11 -0.66 -29.17
C THR A 122 -29.12 0.43 -29.50
N THR A 123 -28.68 1.63 -29.87
CA THR A 123 -29.60 2.73 -30.23
C THR A 123 -30.03 2.53 -31.68
N PRO A 124 -31.31 2.19 -31.97
CA PRO A 124 -31.77 2.05 -33.35
C PRO A 124 -31.67 3.41 -34.06
N ASP A 125 -31.17 3.41 -35.30
CA ASP A 125 -31.27 4.53 -36.24
C ASP A 125 -32.76 4.88 -36.43
N SER A 126 -33.29 5.71 -35.55
CA SER A 126 -34.65 6.24 -35.62
C SER A 126 -34.64 7.51 -36.46
N THR A 127 -34.23 7.40 -37.72
CA THR A 127 -34.51 8.40 -38.75
C THR A 127 -34.68 7.70 -40.10
N ALA A 128 -35.92 7.33 -40.41
CA ALA A 128 -36.42 7.10 -41.75
C ALA A 128 -37.82 7.73 -41.84
#